data_AF-A0A511KG14-F1
#
_entry.id   AF-A0A511KG14-F1
#
_cell.length_a   1.000
_cell.length_b   1.000
_cell.length_c   1.000
_cell.angle_alpha   90.00
_cell.angle_beta   90.00
_cell.angle_gamma   90.00
#
_symmetry.space_group_name_H-M   'P 1'
#
loop_
_entity.id
_entity.type
_entity.pdbx_description
1 polymer ?
#
loop_
_entity_poly.entity_id
_entity_poly.type
_entity_poly.pdbx_seq_one_letter_code
_entity_poly.pdbx_strand_id
1 'polypeptide(L)'
;MPPPPAAVPGAQEPTVFQKLRMGMLTGGLVGLTIGFIFGNFAILSGGAGRKGYLPTLSTYMLSSGATFAFFMSIGTVIRTDGLTMREWAEMQVREGRALGLPAAGAARAGMVPAVRERMESRDKP
;
A
#
# COMPACT_ATOMS: atom_id res chain seq x y z
N MET A 1 16.31 12.77 -6.85
CA MET A 1 15.13 11.92 -6.62
C MET A 1 14.18 12.67 -5.69
N PRO A 2 12.92 12.92 -6.09
CA PRO A 2 11.95 13.55 -5.20
C PRO A 2 11.69 12.63 -3.99
N PRO A 3 11.50 13.20 -2.78
CA PRO A 3 11.27 12.42 -1.58
C PRO A 3 9.98 11.59 -1.70
N PRO A 4 9.95 10.36 -1.17
CA PRO A 4 8.70 9.60 -1.08
C PRO A 4 7.65 10.45 -0.36
N PRO A 5 6.40 10.48 -0.86
CA PRO A 5 5.36 11.33 -0.29
C PRO A 5 5.23 11.04 1.20
N ALA A 6 5.47 12.07 2.01
CA ALA A 6 5.30 12.01 3.44
C ALA A 6 3.87 11.56 3.72
N ALA A 7 3.71 10.44 4.44
CA ALA A 7 2.44 10.06 5.00
C ALA A 7 1.91 11.27 5.80
N VAL A 8 0.79 11.82 5.36
CA VAL A 8 0.22 13.04 5.92
C VAL A 8 -0.03 12.81 7.41
N PRO A 9 0.60 13.58 8.32
CA PRO A 9 0.38 13.44 9.76
C PRO A 9 -1.08 13.77 10.07
N GLY A 10 -1.87 12.77 10.42
CA GLY A 10 -3.33 12.88 10.58
C GLY A 10 -4.14 11.94 9.69
N ALA A 11 -3.51 11.15 8.83
CA ALA A 11 -4.16 10.00 8.21
C ALA A 11 -4.41 8.94 9.28
N GLN A 12 -5.57 9.03 9.92
CA GLN A 12 -6.07 8.08 10.90
C GLN A 12 -5.84 6.66 10.40
N GLU A 13 -5.13 5.84 11.20
CA GLU A 13 -4.82 4.44 10.87
C GLU A 13 -6.10 3.77 10.36
N PRO A 14 -6.13 3.32 9.08
CA PRO A 14 -7.34 2.76 8.52
C PRO A 14 -7.76 1.55 9.36
N THR A 15 -8.92 1.65 9.99
CA THR A 15 -9.46 0.54 10.80
C THR A 15 -9.55 -0.73 9.95
N VAL A 16 -9.52 -1.91 10.58
CA VAL A 16 -9.65 -3.20 9.87
C VAL A 16 -10.86 -3.19 8.93
N PHE A 17 -11.96 -2.59 9.35
CA PHE A 17 -13.15 -2.44 8.54
C PHE A 17 -12.97 -1.50 7.35
N GLN A 18 -12.21 -0.42 7.51
CA GLN A 18 -11.88 0.51 6.43
C GLN A 18 -10.90 -0.10 5.42
N LYS A 19 -9.95 -0.91 5.88
CA LYS A 19 -9.08 -1.77 5.05
C LYS A 19 -9.91 -2.78 4.25
N LEU A 20 -10.84 -3.46 4.93
CA LEU A 20 -11.74 -4.45 4.34
C LEU A 20 -12.62 -3.81 3.24
N ARG A 21 -13.18 -2.61 3.50
CA ARG A 21 -13.94 -1.82 2.52
C ARG A 21 -13.11 -1.39 1.33
N MET A 22 -11.87 -0.97 1.53
CA MET A 22 -10.96 -0.60 0.43
C MET A 22 -10.73 -1.77 -0.53
N GLY A 23 -10.49 -2.97 0.01
CA GLY A 23 -10.35 -4.20 -0.79
C GLY A 23 -11.64 -4.62 -1.48
N MET A 24 -12.80 -4.52 -0.80
CA MET A 24 -14.10 -4.80 -1.42
C MET A 24 -14.44 -3.84 -2.56
N LEU A 25 -14.19 -2.54 -2.39
CA LEU A 25 -14.52 -1.53 -3.40
C LEU A 25 -13.66 -1.73 -4.66
N THR A 26 -12.34 -1.86 -4.48
CA THR A 26 -11.42 -2.04 -5.61
C THR A 26 -11.64 -3.39 -6.30
N GLY A 27 -11.73 -4.48 -5.54
CA GLY A 27 -12.02 -5.81 -6.07
C GLY A 27 -13.39 -5.90 -6.73
N GLY A 28 -14.41 -5.26 -6.15
CA GLY A 28 -15.76 -5.20 -6.68
C GLY A 28 -15.83 -4.44 -8.00
N LEU A 29 -15.20 -3.27 -8.11
CA LEU A 29 -15.16 -2.48 -9.35
C LEU A 29 -14.45 -3.22 -10.48
N VAL A 30 -13.30 -3.82 -10.19
CA VAL A 30 -12.54 -4.61 -11.18
C VAL A 30 -13.34 -5.85 -11.57
N GLY A 31 -13.91 -6.57 -10.62
CA GLY A 31 -14.73 -7.76 -10.86
C GLY A 31 -15.99 -7.45 -11.67
N LEU A 32 -16.66 -6.32 -11.40
CA LEU A 32 -17.80 -5.83 -12.19
C LEU A 32 -17.40 -5.50 -13.62
N THR A 33 -16.25 -4.85 -13.82
CA THR A 33 -15.79 -4.45 -15.16
C THR A 33 -15.40 -5.67 -15.99
N ILE A 34 -14.66 -6.62 -15.40
CA ILE A 34 -14.30 -7.88 -16.06
C ILE A 34 -15.55 -8.71 -16.35
N GLY A 35 -16.48 -8.80 -15.39
CA GLY A 35 -17.76 -9.48 -15.54
C GLY A 35 -18.64 -8.86 -16.61
N PHE A 36 -18.58 -7.54 -16.79
CA PHE A 36 -19.26 -6.84 -17.87
C PHE A 36 -18.66 -7.20 -19.23
N ILE A 37 -17.33 -7.18 -19.37
CA ILE A 37 -16.67 -7.50 -20.64
C ILE A 37 -16.91 -8.97 -21.02
N PHE A 38 -16.63 -9.91 -20.10
CA PHE A 38 -16.84 -11.34 -20.35
C PHE A 38 -18.31 -11.70 -20.48
N GLY A 39 -19.19 -11.09 -19.67
CA GLY A 39 -20.64 -11.31 -19.76
C GLY A 39 -21.20 -10.80 -21.08
N ASN A 40 -20.77 -9.62 -21.55
CA ASN A 40 -21.19 -9.09 -22.84
C ASN A 40 -20.65 -9.93 -24.00
N PHE A 41 -19.39 -10.36 -23.94
CA PHE A 41 -18.80 -11.27 -24.93
C PHE A 41 -19.50 -12.63 -24.98
N ALA A 42 -19.85 -13.20 -23.82
CA ALA A 42 -20.58 -14.47 -23.72
C ALA A 42 -21.99 -14.35 -24.32
N ILE A 43 -22.69 -13.22 -24.10
CA ILE A 43 -24.01 -12.98 -24.66
C ILE A 43 -23.96 -12.72 -26.17
N LEU A 44 -22.96 -11.98 -26.65
CA LEU A 44 -22.77 -11.70 -28.07
C LEU A 44 -22.38 -12.96 -28.86
N SER A 45 -21.59 -13.86 -28.25
CA SER A 45 -21.11 -15.08 -28.91
C SER A 45 -22.07 -16.26 -28.78
N GLY A 46 -22.76 -16.41 -27.65
CA GLY A 46 -23.65 -17.55 -27.35
C GLY A 46 -25.14 -17.22 -27.41
N GLY A 47 -25.50 -15.96 -27.61
CA GLY A 47 -26.87 -15.45 -27.48
C GLY A 47 -27.28 -15.25 -26.02
N ALA A 48 -28.21 -14.33 -25.76
CA ALA A 48 -28.66 -13.95 -24.42
C ALA A 48 -29.46 -15.03 -23.65
N GLY A 49 -29.57 -16.24 -24.19
CA GLY A 49 -30.37 -17.33 -23.63
C GLY A 49 -31.86 -17.00 -23.46
N ARG A 50 -32.62 -17.95 -22.91
CA ARG A 50 -34.07 -17.78 -22.62
C ARG A 50 -34.37 -16.79 -21.50
N LYS A 51 -33.35 -16.41 -20.70
CA LYS A 51 -33.46 -15.46 -19.58
C LYS A 51 -33.30 -13.99 -20.02
N GLY A 52 -32.93 -13.72 -21.27
CA GLY A 52 -32.72 -12.37 -21.77
C GLY A 52 -31.35 -11.79 -21.40
N TYR A 53 -31.05 -10.62 -21.96
CA TYR A 53 -29.73 -10.00 -21.90
C TYR A 53 -29.36 -9.57 -20.47
N LEU A 54 -30.25 -8.84 -19.81
CA LEU A 54 -30.00 -8.20 -18.52
C LEU A 54 -29.75 -9.20 -17.37
N PRO A 55 -30.55 -10.27 -17.19
CA PRO A 55 -30.34 -11.24 -16.11
C PRO A 55 -29.10 -12.09 -16.30
N THR A 56 -28.75 -12.42 -17.55
CA THR A 56 -27.53 -13.15 -17.86
C THR A 56 -26.32 -12.27 -17.57
N LEU A 57 -26.32 -11.03 -18.07
CA LEU A 57 -25.22 -10.08 -17.86
C LEU A 57 -25.02 -9.77 -16.38
N SER A 58 -26.10 -9.47 -15.64
CA SER A 58 -26.03 -9.17 -14.22
C SER A 58 -25.51 -10.35 -13.41
N THR A 59 -25.83 -11.59 -13.80
CA THR A 59 -25.30 -12.79 -13.13
C THR A 59 -23.78 -12.90 -13.31
N TYR A 60 -23.27 -12.67 -14.53
CA TYR A 60 -21.82 -12.63 -14.78
C TYR A 60 -21.15 -11.54 -13.94
N MET A 61 -21.71 -10.33 -13.97
CA MET A 61 -21.21 -9.16 -13.23
C MET A 61 -21.24 -9.34 -11.71
N LEU A 62 -22.33 -9.90 -11.16
CA LEU A 62 -22.44 -10.17 -9.72
C LEU A 62 -21.52 -11.29 -9.29
N SER A 63 -21.45 -12.38 -10.05
CA SER A 63 -20.61 -13.53 -9.70
C SER A 63 -19.14 -13.13 -9.67
N SER A 64 -18.66 -12.44 -10.71
CA SER A 64 -17.27 -11.98 -10.77
C SER A 64 -17.00 -10.86 -9.75
N GLY A 65 -17.91 -9.89 -9.63
CA GLY A 65 -17.82 -8.80 -8.64
C GLY A 65 -17.73 -9.34 -7.22
N ALA A 66 -18.55 -10.32 -6.86
CA ALA A 66 -18.56 -10.94 -5.54
C ALA A 66 -17.24 -11.68 -5.25
N THR A 67 -16.73 -12.50 -6.17
CA THR A 67 -15.48 -13.25 -5.94
C THR A 67 -14.27 -12.34 -5.84
N PHE A 68 -14.14 -11.36 -6.75
CA PHE A 68 -13.01 -10.43 -6.72
C PHE A 68 -13.09 -9.50 -5.51
N ALA A 69 -14.28 -9.02 -5.11
CA ALA A 69 -14.45 -8.25 -3.88
C ALA A 69 -14.09 -9.08 -2.64
N PHE A 70 -14.52 -10.34 -2.54
CA PHE A 70 -14.26 -11.20 -1.39
C PHE A 70 -12.76 -11.50 -1.22
N PHE A 71 -12.09 -11.98 -2.28
CA PHE A 71 -10.66 -12.30 -2.21
C PHE A 71 -9.79 -11.06 -1.99
N MET A 72 -10.09 -9.94 -2.66
CA MET A 72 -9.32 -8.71 -2.47
C MET A 72 -9.57 -8.10 -1.10
N SER A 73 -10.78 -8.21 -0.55
CA SER A 73 -11.08 -7.73 0.79
C SER A 73 -10.23 -8.43 1.87
N ILE A 74 -10.18 -9.76 1.85
CA ILE A 74 -9.33 -10.54 2.76
C ILE A 74 -7.85 -10.28 2.48
N GLY A 75 -7.46 -10.26 1.20
CA GLY A 75 -6.09 -9.99 0.79
C GLY A 75 -5.60 -8.61 1.24
N THR A 76 -6.45 -7.58 1.19
CA THR A 76 -6.13 -6.25 1.70
C THR A 76 -5.90 -6.27 3.19
N VAL A 77 -6.76 -6.92 3.98
CA VAL A 77 -6.61 -7.01 5.44
C VAL A 77 -5.28 -7.69 5.81
N ILE A 78 -5.01 -8.89 5.25
CA ILE A 78 -3.79 -9.64 5.55
C ILE A 78 -2.53 -8.88 5.09
N ARG A 79 -2.57 -8.25 3.91
CA ARG A 79 -1.44 -7.47 3.38
C ARG A 79 -1.14 -6.21 4.20
N THR A 80 -2.16 -5.62 4.82
CA THR A 80 -2.03 -4.39 5.63
C THR A 80 -1.90 -4.66 7.12
N ASP A 81 -2.01 -5.91 7.59
CA ASP A 81 -1.70 -6.31 8.96
C ASP A 81 -0.20 -6.15 9.29
N GLY A 82 0.67 -6.52 8.34
CA GLY A 82 2.12 -6.33 8.45
C GLY A 82 2.59 -4.86 8.33
N LEU A 83 1.77 -3.97 7.76
CA LEU A 83 2.09 -2.54 7.73
C LEU A 83 1.99 -1.91 9.12
N THR A 84 1.05 -2.37 9.94
CA THR A 84 0.99 -2.04 11.37
C THR A 84 2.31 -2.42 12.06
N MET A 85 2.88 -3.59 11.78
CA MET A 85 4.21 -3.96 12.32
C MET A 85 5.36 -3.09 11.80
N ARG A 86 5.25 -2.53 10.59
CA ARG A 86 6.21 -1.55 10.07
C ARG A 86 6.07 -0.19 10.74
N GLU A 87 4.86 0.25 11.07
CA GLU A 87 4.59 1.45 11.87
C GLU A 87 5.09 1.27 13.31
N TRP A 88 4.94 0.09 13.90
CA TRP A 88 5.58 -0.28 15.18
C TRP A 88 7.11 -0.31 15.09
N ALA A 89 7.68 -0.81 14.00
CA ALA A 89 9.12 -0.78 13.76
C ALA A 89 9.63 0.66 13.55
N GLU A 90 8.91 1.50 12.81
CA GLU A 90 9.22 2.92 12.62
C GLU A 90 9.04 3.72 13.93
N MET A 91 8.09 3.35 14.80
CA MET A 91 7.99 3.87 16.16
C MET A 91 9.20 3.45 17.01
N GLN A 92 9.65 2.20 16.95
CA GLN A 92 10.86 1.75 17.66
C GLN A 92 12.17 2.38 17.15
N VAL A 93 12.26 2.67 15.85
CA VAL A 93 13.36 3.43 15.23
C VAL A 93 13.33 4.88 15.73
N ARG A 94 12.15 5.50 15.85
CA ARG A 94 11.99 6.86 16.37
C ARG A 94 12.21 6.96 17.89
N GLU A 95 11.92 5.89 18.62
CA GLU A 95 12.15 5.75 20.07
C GLU A 95 13.61 5.34 20.42
N GLY A 96 14.50 5.22 19.42
CA GLY A 96 15.94 5.00 19.65
C GLY A 96 16.29 3.63 20.25
N ARG A 97 15.37 2.65 20.18
CA ARG A 97 15.54 1.29 20.71
C ARG A 97 15.87 0.23 19.63
N ALA A 98 16.11 0.65 18.39
CA ALA A 98 16.66 -0.23 17.37
C ALA A 98 18.16 -0.45 17.64
N LEU A 99 18.47 -1.53 18.37
CA LEU A 99 19.82 -2.08 18.49
C LEU A 99 20.40 -2.30 17.08
N GLY A 100 21.46 -1.55 16.73
CA GLY A 100 22.47 -2.04 15.79
C GLY A 100 22.43 -1.57 14.34
N LEU A 101 21.88 -0.39 14.00
CA LEU A 101 22.18 0.27 12.73
C LEU A 101 22.92 1.59 13.00
N PRO A 102 24.09 1.83 12.37
CA PRO A 102 24.87 3.02 12.65
C PRO A 102 24.08 4.24 12.22
N ALA A 103 23.96 5.19 13.14
CA ALA A 103 23.42 6.51 12.89
C ALA A 103 24.26 7.20 11.80
N ALA A 104 23.85 7.03 10.54
CA ALA A 104 24.42 7.73 9.39
C ALA A 104 24.28 9.27 9.49
N GLY A 105 23.54 9.77 10.48
CA GLY A 105 23.42 11.20 10.79
C GLY A 105 24.33 11.72 11.92
N ALA A 106 24.90 10.86 12.76
CA ALA A 106 25.69 11.32 13.92
C ALA A 106 27.18 11.55 13.60
N ALA A 107 27.69 10.95 12.52
CA ALA A 107 29.10 11.07 12.12
C ALA A 107 29.50 12.44 11.56
N ARG A 108 28.54 13.34 11.28
CA ARG A 108 28.83 14.70 10.79
C ARG A 108 28.66 15.82 11.81
N ALA A 109 27.99 15.57 12.94
CA ALA A 109 27.71 16.60 13.94
C ALA A 109 28.73 16.63 15.10
N GLY A 110 29.62 15.64 15.18
CA GLY A 110 30.56 15.49 16.30
C GLY A 110 32.05 15.55 15.93
N MET A 111 32.41 15.95 14.71
CA MET A 111 33.83 16.19 14.39
C MET A 111 34.27 17.48 15.07
N VAL A 112 34.76 17.27 16.29
CA VAL A 112 35.35 18.21 17.24
C VAL A 112 36.14 19.32 16.53
N PRO A 113 35.95 20.61 16.89
CA PRO A 113 36.71 21.74 16.35
C PRO A 113 38.24 21.59 16.48
N ALA A 114 38.69 20.76 17.43
CA ALA A 114 40.10 20.43 17.66
C ALA A 114 40.80 19.70 16.50
N VAL A 115 40.07 18.97 15.64
CA VAL A 115 40.67 18.31 14.46
C VAL A 115 40.90 19.30 13.32
N ARG A 116 40.08 20.37 13.24
CA ARG A 116 40.21 21.44 12.25
C ARG A 116 41.42 22.33 12.56
N GLU A 117 41.63 22.68 13.82
CA GLU A 117 42.80 23.49 14.23
C GLU A 117 44.14 22.76 13.99
N ARG A 118 44.17 21.42 14.13
CA ARG A 118 45.36 20.60 13.87
C ARG A 118 45.69 20.42 12.39
N MET A 119 44.75 20.72 11.49
CA MET A 119 44.99 20.73 10.04
C MET A 119 45.42 22.12 9.56
N GLU A 120 44.95 23.21 10.20
CA GLU A 120 45.34 24.58 9.84
C GLU A 120 46.77 24.93 10.29
N SER A 121 47.28 24.30 11.36
CA SER A 121 48.67 24.47 11.81
C SER A 121 49.73 23.71 10.98
N ARG A 122 49.31 22.96 9.95
CA ARG A 122 50.21 22.19 9.07
C ARG A 122 50.37 22.79 7.66
N ASP A 123 49.69 23.90 7.37
CA ASP A 123 49.66 24.52 6.03
C ASP A 123 50.19 25.97 6.01
N LYS A 124 50.94 26.38 7.02
CA LYS A 124 51.69 27.65 6.95
C LYS A 124 53.18 27.33 6.80
N PRO A 125 53.83 27.73 5.69
CA PRO A 125 55.28 27.60 5.55
C PRO A 125 56.04 28.48 6.55
#